data_AF-A0A952XHC6-F1
#
_entry.id   AF-A0A952XHC6-F1
#
_cell.length_a   1.000
_cell.length_b   1.000
_cell.length_c   1.000
_cell.angle_alpha   90.00
_cell.angle_beta   90.00
_cell.angle_gamma   90.00
#
_symmetry.space_group_name_H-M   'P 1'
#
loop_
_entity.id
_entity.type
_entity.pdbx_description
1 polymer ?
#
loop_
_entity_poly.entity_id
_entity_poly.type
_entity_poly.pdbx_seq_one_letter_code
_entity_poly.pdbx_strand_id
1 'polypeptide(L)'
;MPNIKLIFAAAFALAACATAQPAPDTQPTHPLTAQPNAAVQVDAAVFLPPPPAPGGALELAEREIVRGPWSAERRAQAVEDNAIDPFSAFDVVLGPEFQAADLPATRALLTHVGRAAGFAGDPVKFIHRRPRPYLSDSAISPCIPDEPRLRESFSYPSGHGALGFSWALTLAELVPSRADAIIERGRDFGWSRVVCGLHYPSDISAAQIVAAAAVARLHADPQFQAELAAARAELAAIYGP
;
A
#
# COMPACT_ATOMS: atom_id res chain seq x y z
N MET A 1 30.95 -69.75 47.92
CA MET A 1 31.54 -68.85 48.93
C MET A 1 31.95 -67.55 48.23
N PRO A 2 31.81 -66.40 48.91
CA PRO A 2 31.15 -65.16 48.46
C PRO A 2 32.11 -64.20 47.73
N ASN A 3 31.69 -63.19 46.97
CA ASN A 3 31.21 -61.90 47.50
C ASN A 3 30.62 -61.00 46.40
N ILE A 4 29.50 -60.37 46.76
CA ILE A 4 28.81 -59.29 46.07
C ILE A 4 29.60 -57.98 46.22
N LYS A 5 29.72 -57.20 45.13
CA LYS A 5 29.76 -55.73 45.22
C LYS A 5 28.95 -55.11 44.07
N LEU A 6 27.78 -54.59 44.43
CA LEU A 6 27.08 -53.55 43.68
C LEU A 6 27.93 -52.28 43.67
N ILE A 7 28.10 -51.66 42.51
CA ILE A 7 28.38 -50.22 42.42
C ILE A 7 27.39 -49.63 41.42
N PHE A 8 26.53 -48.77 41.96
CA PHE A 8 25.64 -47.86 41.24
C PHE A 8 26.47 -46.88 40.41
N ALA A 9 26.18 -46.75 39.12
CA ALA A 9 26.59 -45.59 38.33
C ALA A 9 25.33 -44.96 37.74
N ALA A 10 24.95 -43.82 38.33
CA ALA A 10 23.87 -42.96 37.90
C ALA A 10 24.22 -42.31 36.55
N ALA A 11 23.43 -42.59 35.51
CA ALA A 11 23.46 -41.81 34.28
C ALA A 11 22.41 -40.70 34.41
N PHE A 12 22.90 -39.47 34.47
CA PHE A 12 22.13 -38.22 34.52
C PHE A 12 21.15 -38.13 33.34
N ALA A 13 19.87 -37.96 33.66
CA ALA A 13 18.88 -37.47 32.72
C ALA A 13 19.17 -35.98 32.42
N LEU A 14 19.61 -35.68 31.20
CA LEU A 14 19.64 -34.31 30.68
C LEU A 14 18.20 -33.88 30.40
N ALA A 15 17.62 -33.14 31.34
CA ALA A 15 16.39 -32.39 31.14
C ALA A 15 16.66 -31.29 30.09
N ALA A 16 16.09 -31.45 28.90
CA ALA A 16 16.04 -30.40 27.92
C ALA A 16 15.05 -29.32 28.39
N CYS A 17 15.56 -28.22 28.94
CA CYS A 17 14.80 -27.00 29.09
C CYS A 17 14.53 -26.42 27.70
N ALA A 18 13.42 -26.82 27.09
CA ALA A 18 12.86 -26.11 25.95
C ALA A 18 12.24 -24.80 26.48
N THR A 19 13.01 -23.72 26.47
CA THR A 19 12.44 -22.38 26.58
C THR A 19 11.65 -22.13 25.31
N ALA A 20 10.31 -22.12 25.41
CA ALA A 20 9.44 -21.70 24.32
C ALA A 20 9.80 -20.26 23.96
N GLN A 21 10.42 -20.09 22.79
CA GLN A 21 10.74 -18.78 22.26
C GLN A 21 9.41 -18.11 21.88
N PRO A 22 9.13 -16.88 22.36
CA PRO A 22 7.93 -16.18 21.90
C PRO A 22 8.03 -16.02 20.38
N ALA A 23 6.91 -16.27 19.69
CA ALA A 23 6.83 -16.04 18.26
C ALA A 23 7.27 -14.60 17.97
N PRO A 24 8.10 -14.36 16.94
CA PRO A 24 8.45 -13.00 16.57
C PRO A 24 7.16 -12.25 16.23
N ASP A 25 6.93 -11.16 16.96
CA ASP A 25 5.90 -10.19 16.65
C ASP A 25 6.21 -9.61 15.27
N THR A 26 5.50 -10.08 14.24
CA THR A 26 5.69 -9.66 12.84
C THR A 26 4.82 -8.45 12.54
N GLN A 27 4.89 -7.45 13.42
CA GLN A 27 4.52 -6.09 13.06
C GLN A 27 5.55 -5.59 12.02
N PRO A 28 5.14 -5.23 10.79
CA PRO A 28 6.07 -4.73 9.79
C PRO A 28 6.69 -3.42 10.29
N THR A 29 7.98 -3.44 10.60
CA THR A 29 8.76 -2.24 10.89
C THR A 29 8.94 -1.46 9.60
N HIS A 30 8.58 -0.16 9.61
CA HIS A 30 8.94 0.74 8.51
C HIS A 30 10.47 0.83 8.49
N PRO A 31 11.14 0.22 7.49
CA PRO A 31 12.58 0.32 7.44
C PRO A 31 12.87 1.75 7.00
N LEU A 32 13.77 2.42 7.71
CA LEU A 32 14.78 3.19 6.96
C LEU A 32 15.47 2.14 6.08
N THR A 33 14.93 1.96 4.87
CA THR A 33 15.25 0.99 3.81
C THR A 33 16.38 0.01 4.17
N ALA A 34 16.01 -1.16 4.72
CA ALA A 34 16.92 -2.30 4.74
C ALA A 34 16.94 -2.86 3.31
N GLN A 35 17.86 -2.30 2.51
CA GLN A 35 18.07 -2.51 1.07
C GLN A 35 16.98 -1.89 0.18
N PRO A 36 17.31 -0.92 -0.69
CA PRO A 36 16.45 -0.53 -1.80
C PRO A 36 16.09 -1.80 -2.59
N ASN A 37 14.81 -2.02 -2.90
CA ASN A 37 14.47 -2.99 -3.92
C ASN A 37 15.15 -2.51 -5.22
N ALA A 38 16.16 -3.23 -5.70
CA ALA A 38 16.90 -2.86 -6.91
C ALA A 38 15.98 -2.72 -8.14
N ALA A 39 14.79 -3.33 -8.11
CA ALA A 39 13.77 -3.19 -9.14
C ALA A 39 13.08 -1.81 -9.14
N VAL A 40 13.03 -1.09 -8.02
CA VAL A 40 12.30 0.18 -7.87
C VAL A 40 13.27 1.25 -7.38
N GLN A 41 14.09 1.75 -8.30
CA GLN A 41 15.01 2.86 -8.05
C GLN A 41 14.48 4.15 -8.67
N VAL A 42 13.32 4.62 -8.21
CA VAL A 42 12.91 6.01 -8.43
C VAL A 42 13.11 6.77 -7.14
N ASP A 43 13.73 7.94 -7.23
CA ASP A 43 13.89 8.84 -6.09
C ASP A 43 12.85 9.96 -6.17
N ALA A 44 11.76 9.80 -5.43
CA ALA A 44 10.69 10.78 -5.39
C ALA A 44 11.15 12.16 -4.88
N ALA A 45 12.25 12.25 -4.12
CA ALA A 45 12.79 13.53 -3.67
C ALA A 45 13.41 14.35 -4.81
N VAL A 46 13.76 13.71 -5.94
CA VAL A 46 14.31 14.38 -7.12
C VAL A 46 13.22 15.06 -7.95
N PHE A 47 12.03 14.44 -8.06
CA PHE A 47 11.02 14.88 -9.02
C PHE A 47 9.72 15.43 -8.39
N LEU A 48 9.47 15.20 -7.10
CA LEU A 48 8.34 15.83 -6.44
C LEU A 48 8.70 17.24 -5.96
N PRO A 49 7.83 18.24 -6.19
CA PRO A 49 7.97 19.53 -5.52
C PRO A 49 7.67 19.39 -4.02
N PRO A 50 8.03 20.38 -3.18
CA PRO A 50 7.54 20.45 -1.82
C PRO A 50 5.99 20.54 -1.79
N PRO A 51 5.34 20.06 -0.72
CA PRO A 51 3.90 20.23 -0.57
C PRO A 51 3.54 21.73 -0.40
N PRO A 52 2.25 22.08 -0.57
CA PRO A 52 1.75 23.40 -0.22
C PRO A 52 2.18 23.83 1.20
N ALA A 53 2.58 25.10 1.34
CA ALA A 53 3.09 25.63 2.59
C ALA A 53 2.03 25.57 3.70
N PRO A 54 2.39 25.17 4.94
CA PRO A 54 1.46 25.15 6.07
C PRO A 54 0.83 26.52 6.32
N GLY A 55 -0.51 26.59 6.43
CA GLY A 55 -1.25 27.84 6.61
C GLY A 55 -1.29 28.74 5.38
N GLY A 56 -0.71 28.32 4.25
CA GLY A 56 -0.75 29.05 2.99
C GLY A 56 -2.10 28.93 2.30
N ALA A 57 -2.40 29.85 1.37
CA ALA A 57 -3.69 29.92 0.68
C ALA A 57 -4.11 28.59 0.01
N LEU A 58 -3.14 27.87 -0.59
CA LEU A 58 -3.40 26.59 -1.22
C LEU A 58 -3.74 25.49 -0.19
N GLU A 59 -2.98 25.38 0.89
CA GLU A 59 -3.25 24.37 1.95
C GLU A 59 -4.59 24.64 2.65
N LEU A 60 -4.94 25.92 2.88
CA LEU A 60 -6.25 26.30 3.40
C LEU A 60 -7.39 25.91 2.46
N ALA A 61 -7.25 26.15 1.14
CA ALA A 61 -8.24 25.73 0.16
C ALA A 61 -8.38 24.19 0.09
N GLU A 62 -7.27 23.47 0.23
CA GLU A 62 -7.30 22.01 0.31
C GLU A 62 -8.05 21.50 1.55
N ARG A 63 -7.93 22.16 2.70
CA ARG A 63 -8.69 21.80 3.91
C ARG A 63 -10.19 21.96 3.71
N GLU A 64 -10.63 23.00 3.01
CA GLU A 64 -12.05 23.15 2.64
C GLU A 64 -12.54 21.97 1.80
N ILE A 65 -11.75 21.54 0.80
CA ILE A 65 -12.07 20.36 -0.01
C ILE A 65 -12.16 19.10 0.88
N VAL A 66 -11.20 18.91 1.77
CA VAL A 66 -11.18 17.75 2.67
C VAL A 66 -12.40 17.74 3.60
N ARG A 67 -12.86 18.90 4.11
CA ARG A 67 -14.08 19.01 4.92
C ARG A 67 -15.35 18.60 4.18
N GLY A 68 -15.38 18.72 2.85
CA GLY A 68 -16.53 18.38 2.03
C GLY A 68 -17.44 19.57 1.74
N PRO A 69 -18.73 19.37 1.44
CA PRO A 69 -19.60 18.35 2.00
C PRO A 69 -19.52 16.99 1.28
N TRP A 70 -19.21 15.93 2.03
CA TRP A 70 -19.24 14.54 1.53
C TRP A 70 -20.50 13.82 1.99
N SER A 71 -21.19 13.13 1.07
CA SER A 71 -22.37 12.32 1.42
C SER A 71 -22.00 11.11 2.28
N ALA A 72 -22.98 10.53 2.97
CA ALA A 72 -22.77 9.32 3.78
C ALA A 72 -22.29 8.15 2.91
N GLU A 73 -22.84 8.01 1.71
CA GLU A 73 -22.48 6.98 0.73
C GLU A 73 -21.03 7.16 0.26
N ARG A 74 -20.63 8.39 -0.08
CA ARG A 74 -19.25 8.66 -0.52
C ARG A 74 -18.24 8.42 0.60
N ARG A 75 -18.60 8.70 1.85
CA ARG A 75 -17.78 8.37 3.02
C ARG A 75 -17.73 6.86 3.30
N ALA A 76 -18.83 6.12 3.09
CA ALA A 76 -18.83 4.66 3.22
C ALA A 76 -17.89 4.00 2.21
N GLN A 77 -17.94 4.42 0.94
CA GLN A 77 -16.97 3.99 -0.07
C GLN A 77 -15.53 4.34 0.35
N ALA A 78 -15.31 5.50 0.97
CA ALA A 78 -13.98 5.89 1.45
C ALA A 78 -13.46 5.00 2.60
N VAL A 79 -14.36 4.43 3.42
CA VAL A 79 -14.01 3.44 4.43
C VAL A 79 -13.64 2.12 3.77
N GLU A 80 -14.39 1.68 2.76
CA GLU A 80 -14.08 0.47 1.99
C GLU A 80 -12.72 0.60 1.29
N ASP A 81 -12.47 1.74 0.64
CA ASP A 81 -11.20 2.07 -0.04
C ASP A 81 -10.00 2.21 0.90
N ASN A 82 -10.20 2.16 2.23
CA ASN A 82 -9.09 2.04 3.16
C ASN A 82 -8.46 0.64 3.17
N ALA A 83 -9.14 -0.38 2.62
CA ALA A 83 -8.55 -1.69 2.42
C ALA A 83 -7.39 -1.63 1.41
N ILE A 84 -6.31 -2.34 1.71
CA ILE A 84 -5.20 -2.56 0.77
C ILE A 84 -5.48 -3.89 0.06
N ASP A 85 -6.49 -3.87 -0.80
CA ASP A 85 -6.88 -5.02 -1.61
C ASP A 85 -7.31 -4.55 -3.01
N PRO A 86 -6.55 -4.89 -4.07
CA PRO A 86 -6.90 -4.49 -5.42
C PRO A 86 -8.18 -5.15 -5.94
N PHE A 87 -8.56 -6.32 -5.40
CA PHE A 87 -9.74 -7.04 -5.90
C PHE A 87 -11.02 -6.33 -5.48
N SER A 88 -11.18 -6.03 -4.19
CA SER A 88 -12.28 -5.16 -3.72
C SER A 88 -12.22 -3.74 -4.27
N ALA A 89 -11.04 -3.20 -4.58
CA ALA A 89 -10.94 -1.85 -5.14
C ALA A 89 -11.48 -1.75 -6.58
N PHE A 90 -11.31 -2.80 -7.40
CA PHE A 90 -11.60 -2.76 -8.84
C PHE A 90 -12.71 -3.72 -9.29
N ASP A 91 -13.31 -4.53 -8.42
CA ASP A 91 -14.43 -5.43 -8.76
C ASP A 91 -15.61 -4.69 -9.41
N VAL A 92 -15.91 -3.46 -8.98
CA VAL A 92 -16.99 -2.63 -9.51
C VAL A 92 -16.79 -2.30 -11.00
N VAL A 93 -15.54 -2.26 -11.46
CA VAL A 93 -15.21 -2.00 -12.88
C VAL A 93 -14.80 -3.25 -13.65
N LEU A 94 -14.29 -4.29 -12.98
CA LEU A 94 -13.82 -5.53 -13.61
C LEU A 94 -14.84 -6.67 -13.57
N GLY A 95 -15.88 -6.57 -12.74
CA GLY A 95 -16.96 -7.55 -12.63
C GLY A 95 -16.67 -8.70 -11.66
N PRO A 96 -17.67 -9.57 -11.45
CA PRO A 96 -17.63 -10.61 -10.41
C PRO A 96 -16.57 -11.69 -10.62
N GLU A 97 -16.06 -11.85 -11.85
CA GLU A 97 -14.99 -12.80 -12.19
C GLU A 97 -13.61 -12.34 -11.70
N PHE A 98 -13.45 -11.07 -11.31
CA PHE A 98 -12.19 -10.52 -10.79
C PHE A 98 -11.98 -10.89 -9.32
N GLN A 99 -11.66 -12.16 -9.05
CA GLN A 99 -11.50 -12.70 -7.70
C GLN A 99 -10.07 -13.16 -7.42
N ALA A 100 -9.55 -12.78 -6.24
CA ALA A 100 -8.19 -13.10 -5.82
C ALA A 100 -7.89 -14.61 -5.74
N ALA A 101 -8.92 -15.43 -5.50
CA ALA A 101 -8.81 -16.88 -5.40
C ALA A 101 -8.54 -17.53 -6.77
N ASP A 102 -9.12 -16.96 -7.82
CA ASP A 102 -9.08 -17.50 -9.19
C ASP A 102 -7.98 -16.86 -10.03
N LEU A 103 -7.37 -15.77 -9.53
CA LEU A 103 -6.37 -14.96 -10.22
C LEU A 103 -5.02 -14.90 -9.46
N PRO A 104 -4.36 -16.03 -9.16
CA PRO A 104 -3.12 -16.04 -8.39
C PRO A 104 -1.96 -15.27 -9.03
N ALA A 105 -1.81 -15.29 -10.37
CA ALA A 105 -0.74 -14.56 -11.05
C ALA A 105 -0.99 -13.05 -11.00
N THR A 106 -2.22 -12.62 -11.27
CA THR A 106 -2.65 -11.23 -11.16
C THR A 106 -2.50 -10.72 -9.73
N ARG A 107 -2.90 -11.52 -8.72
CA ARG A 107 -2.71 -11.17 -7.31
C ARG A 107 -1.24 -10.95 -6.95
N ALA A 108 -0.34 -11.81 -7.43
CA ALA A 108 1.10 -11.68 -7.18
C ALA A 108 1.64 -10.38 -7.79
N LEU A 109 1.32 -10.11 -9.06
CA LEU A 109 1.69 -8.88 -9.75
C LEU A 109 1.17 -7.62 -9.04
N LEU A 110 -0.13 -7.59 -8.70
CA LEU A 110 -0.74 -6.43 -8.05
C LEU A 110 -0.19 -6.19 -6.63
N THR A 111 0.18 -7.26 -5.92
CA THR A 111 0.90 -7.17 -4.65
C THR A 111 2.28 -6.53 -4.83
N HIS A 112 3.02 -6.96 -5.85
CA HIS A 112 4.36 -6.44 -6.15
C HIS A 112 4.29 -4.95 -6.55
N VAL A 113 3.51 -4.60 -7.57
CA VAL A 113 3.41 -3.21 -8.06
C VAL A 113 2.86 -2.26 -6.99
N GLY A 114 1.85 -2.71 -6.21
CA GLY A 114 1.24 -1.91 -5.16
C GLY A 114 2.24 -1.58 -4.04
N ARG A 115 3.03 -2.56 -3.59
CA ARG A 115 4.10 -2.34 -2.60
C ARG A 115 5.18 -1.42 -3.16
N ALA A 116 5.63 -1.67 -4.38
CA ALA A 116 6.64 -0.85 -5.05
C ALA A 116 6.24 0.63 -5.09
N ALA A 117 5.05 0.95 -5.59
CA ALA A 117 4.56 2.32 -5.69
C ALA A 117 4.22 2.93 -4.33
N GLY A 118 3.62 2.13 -3.42
CA GLY A 118 3.21 2.59 -2.09
C GLY A 118 4.35 3.09 -1.22
N PHE A 119 5.54 2.49 -1.37
CA PHE A 119 6.75 2.87 -0.62
C PHE A 119 7.69 3.80 -1.38
N ALA A 120 7.51 4.00 -2.70
CA ALA A 120 8.40 4.83 -3.51
C ALA A 120 8.43 6.32 -3.07
N GLY A 121 7.39 6.78 -2.37
CA GLY A 121 7.32 8.14 -1.82
C GLY A 121 7.83 8.29 -0.39
N ASP A 122 8.24 7.20 0.30
CA ASP A 122 8.57 7.23 1.73
C ASP A 122 9.67 8.21 2.10
N PRO A 123 10.80 8.31 1.37
CA PRO A 123 11.84 9.29 1.72
C PRO A 123 11.30 10.73 1.78
N VAL A 124 10.40 11.09 0.86
CA VAL A 124 9.78 12.42 0.78
C VAL A 124 8.90 12.72 1.98
N LYS A 125 8.24 11.69 2.54
CA LYS A 125 7.44 11.80 3.76
C LYS A 125 8.28 12.28 4.94
N PHE A 126 9.48 11.73 5.11
CA PHE A 126 10.37 12.07 6.23
C PHE A 126 11.11 13.40 6.04
N ILE A 127 11.25 13.87 4.79
CA ILE A 127 11.78 15.21 4.46
C ILE A 127 10.76 16.29 4.84
N HIS A 128 9.52 16.18 4.35
CA HIS A 128 8.54 17.25 4.53
C HIS A 128 7.70 17.14 5.80
N ARG A 129 7.52 15.92 6.33
CA ARG A 129 6.78 15.65 7.57
C ARG A 129 5.42 16.33 7.65
N ARG A 130 4.72 16.45 6.51
CA ARG A 130 3.44 17.14 6.42
C ARG A 130 2.42 16.45 7.35
N PRO A 131 1.82 17.13 8.33
CA PRO A 131 0.77 16.54 9.16
C PRO A 131 -0.46 16.20 8.31
N ARG A 132 -1.22 15.16 8.68
CA ARG A 132 -2.48 14.83 8.01
C ARG A 132 -3.53 15.95 8.22
N PRO A 133 -4.54 16.07 7.34
CA PRO A 133 -5.54 17.13 7.42
C PRO A 133 -6.23 17.24 8.79
N TYR A 134 -6.72 16.13 9.34
CA TYR A 134 -7.42 16.12 10.63
C TYR A 134 -6.54 16.50 11.85
N LEU A 135 -5.21 16.45 11.70
CA LEU A 135 -4.29 16.93 12.74
C LEU A 135 -4.07 18.45 12.67
N SER A 136 -4.32 19.04 11.50
CA SER A 136 -4.13 20.47 11.23
C SER A 136 -5.44 21.27 11.31
N ASP A 137 -6.57 20.56 11.28
CA ASP A 137 -7.91 21.10 11.32
C ASP A 137 -8.86 20.20 12.12
N SER A 138 -9.26 20.64 13.31
CA SER A 138 -10.19 19.89 14.17
C SER A 138 -11.61 19.79 13.61
N ALA A 139 -11.96 20.57 12.58
CA ALA A 139 -13.24 20.43 11.88
C ALA A 139 -13.25 19.27 10.88
N ILE A 140 -12.10 18.64 10.59
CA ILE A 140 -12.01 17.45 9.73
C ILE A 140 -12.08 16.20 10.61
N SER A 141 -13.12 15.39 10.42
CA SER A 141 -13.28 14.10 11.09
C SER A 141 -12.88 12.96 10.15
N PRO A 142 -11.85 12.17 10.46
CA PRO A 142 -11.46 11.07 9.61
C PRO A 142 -12.56 9.99 9.55
N CYS A 143 -12.68 9.29 8.42
CA CYS A 143 -13.69 8.23 8.26
C CYS A 143 -13.28 6.88 8.88
N ILE A 144 -12.03 6.78 9.33
CA ILE A 144 -11.47 5.62 10.04
C ILE A 144 -10.93 6.05 11.41
N PRO A 145 -10.72 5.11 12.36
CA PRO A 145 -10.10 5.42 13.64
C PRO A 145 -8.73 6.09 13.50
N ASP A 146 -8.47 7.07 14.35
CA ASP A 146 -7.17 7.73 14.44
C ASP A 146 -6.19 6.86 15.24
N GLU A 147 -5.38 6.09 14.53
CA GLU A 147 -4.36 5.21 15.10
C GLU A 147 -2.98 5.90 15.18
N PRO A 148 -2.14 5.60 16.19
CA PRO A 148 -0.81 6.22 16.33
C PRO A 148 0.04 6.20 15.06
N ARG A 149 0.04 5.07 14.33
CA ARG A 149 0.77 4.90 13.07
C ARG A 149 0.39 5.92 11.99
N LEU A 150 -0.83 6.43 11.99
CA LEU A 150 -1.26 7.45 11.02
C LEU A 150 -0.58 8.79 11.31
N ARG A 151 -0.35 9.12 12.58
CA ARG A 151 0.33 10.37 12.96
C ARG A 151 1.83 10.32 12.65
N GLU A 152 2.44 9.14 12.69
CA GLU A 152 3.87 8.92 12.47
C GLU A 152 4.26 8.74 10.98
N SER A 153 3.30 8.49 10.09
CA SER A 153 3.55 8.17 8.67
C SER A 153 3.46 9.35 7.70
N PHE A 154 3.10 10.55 8.17
CA PHE A 154 2.99 11.81 7.40
C PHE A 154 2.09 11.77 6.14
N SER A 155 1.68 12.94 5.65
CA SER A 155 0.67 13.08 4.59
C SER A 155 1.25 13.04 3.18
N TYR A 156 2.40 13.69 2.93
CA TYR A 156 2.87 13.96 1.57
C TYR A 156 4.10 13.11 1.17
N PRO A 157 4.07 12.41 0.01
CA PRO A 157 2.91 12.10 -0.83
C PRO A 157 2.04 10.98 -0.21
N SER A 158 0.87 10.70 -0.78
CA SER A 158 0.03 9.59 -0.32
C SER A 158 0.52 8.23 -0.80
N GLY A 159 1.03 7.37 0.09
CA GLY A 159 1.42 5.99 -0.26
C GLY A 159 0.22 5.14 -0.70
N HIS A 160 -0.92 5.27 -0.01
CA HIS A 160 -2.16 4.57 -0.36
C HIS A 160 -2.68 5.00 -1.75
N GLY A 161 -2.57 6.30 -2.06
CA GLY A 161 -2.91 6.82 -3.39
C GLY A 161 -1.97 6.30 -4.48
N ALA A 162 -0.67 6.19 -4.18
CA ALA A 162 0.33 5.74 -5.15
C ALA A 162 0.13 4.25 -5.46
N LEU A 163 -0.09 3.45 -4.42
CA LEU A 163 -0.42 2.04 -4.53
C LEU A 163 -1.71 1.84 -5.36
N GLY A 164 -2.81 2.53 -5.05
CA GLY A 164 -4.07 2.39 -5.78
C GLY A 164 -3.98 2.82 -7.25
N PHE A 165 -3.26 3.91 -7.52
CA PHE A 165 -3.07 4.36 -8.90
C PHE A 165 -2.14 3.43 -9.69
N SER A 166 -1.15 2.81 -9.04
CA SER A 166 -0.28 1.82 -9.69
C SER A 166 -1.06 0.57 -10.12
N TRP A 167 -2.02 0.12 -9.30
CA TRP A 167 -2.92 -0.96 -9.69
C TRP A 167 -3.73 -0.58 -10.92
N ALA A 168 -4.28 0.63 -10.97
CA ALA A 168 -5.03 1.10 -12.13
C ALA A 168 -4.18 1.14 -13.40
N LEU A 169 -2.95 1.65 -13.33
CA LEU A 169 -2.04 1.68 -14.48
C LEU A 169 -1.76 0.25 -15.00
N THR A 170 -1.43 -0.68 -14.11
CA THR A 170 -1.16 -2.08 -14.49
C THR A 170 -2.40 -2.79 -15.01
N LEU A 171 -3.56 -2.62 -14.37
CA LEU A 171 -4.82 -3.23 -14.81
C LEU A 171 -5.30 -2.66 -16.15
N ALA A 172 -5.12 -1.37 -16.40
CA ALA A 172 -5.47 -0.75 -17.69
C ALA A 172 -4.60 -1.29 -18.84
N GLU A 173 -3.35 -1.66 -18.57
CA GLU A 173 -2.48 -2.33 -19.54
C GLU A 173 -2.88 -3.81 -19.78
N LEU A 174 -3.39 -4.48 -18.75
CA LEU A 174 -3.80 -5.88 -18.82
C LEU A 174 -5.21 -6.06 -19.40
N VAL A 175 -6.10 -5.10 -19.21
CA VAL A 175 -7.51 -5.13 -19.63
C VAL A 175 -7.84 -3.85 -20.42
N PRO A 176 -7.28 -3.71 -21.64
CA PRO A 176 -7.39 -2.47 -22.42
C PRO A 176 -8.85 -2.12 -22.78
N SER A 177 -9.72 -3.12 -22.90
CA SER A 177 -11.16 -2.93 -23.15
C SER A 177 -11.90 -2.17 -22.04
N ARG A 178 -11.30 -2.05 -20.84
CA ARG A 178 -11.85 -1.32 -19.69
C ARG A 178 -10.89 -0.24 -19.16
N ALA A 179 -9.86 0.12 -19.91
CA ALA A 179 -8.78 1.00 -19.45
C ALA A 179 -9.30 2.31 -18.84
N ASP A 180 -10.20 3.03 -19.50
CA ASP A 180 -10.72 4.32 -19.00
C ASP A 180 -11.45 4.18 -17.66
N ALA A 181 -12.30 3.15 -17.53
CA ALA A 181 -13.02 2.87 -16.29
C ALA A 181 -12.08 2.48 -15.15
N ILE A 182 -11.03 1.71 -15.45
CA ILE A 182 -9.99 1.33 -14.49
C ILE A 182 -9.21 2.56 -14.03
N ILE A 183 -8.77 3.42 -14.95
CA ILE A 183 -8.03 4.64 -14.62
C ILE A 183 -8.89 5.60 -13.79
N GLU A 184 -10.16 5.78 -14.15
CA GLU A 184 -11.12 6.55 -13.36
C GLU A 184 -11.26 5.97 -11.95
N ARG A 185 -11.40 4.65 -11.83
CA ARG A 185 -11.54 4.01 -10.53
C ARG A 185 -10.29 4.15 -9.66
N GLY A 186 -9.10 4.02 -10.24
CA GLY A 186 -7.84 4.27 -9.54
C GLY A 186 -7.71 5.69 -9.02
N ARG A 187 -8.13 6.68 -9.83
CA ARG A 187 -8.20 8.09 -9.40
C ARG A 187 -9.15 8.26 -8.22
N ASP A 188 -10.35 7.68 -8.29
CA ASP A 188 -11.36 7.75 -7.24
C ASP A 188 -10.94 7.03 -5.94
N PHE A 189 -10.27 5.88 -6.04
CA PHE A 189 -9.69 5.17 -4.90
C PHE A 189 -8.66 6.03 -4.14
N GLY A 190 -7.79 6.72 -4.87
CA GLY A 190 -6.89 7.71 -4.27
C GLY A 190 -7.66 8.87 -3.64
N TRP A 191 -8.70 9.35 -4.32
CA TRP A 191 -9.54 10.46 -3.85
C TRP A 191 -10.35 10.11 -2.59
N SER A 192 -10.69 8.85 -2.37
CA SER A 192 -11.30 8.37 -1.13
C SER A 192 -10.47 8.73 0.11
N ARG A 193 -9.15 8.89 -0.03
CA ARG A 193 -8.29 9.37 1.08
C ARG A 193 -8.53 10.83 1.45
N VAL A 194 -8.94 11.67 0.49
CA VAL A 194 -9.36 13.06 0.70
C VAL A 194 -10.72 13.08 1.39
N VAL A 195 -11.68 12.33 0.86
CA VAL A 195 -13.03 12.17 1.46
C VAL A 195 -12.94 11.65 2.90
N CYS A 196 -12.01 10.73 3.16
CA CYS A 196 -11.79 10.16 4.48
C CYS A 196 -11.04 11.10 5.44
N GLY A 197 -10.60 12.29 5.03
CA GLY A 197 -9.89 13.22 5.90
C GLY A 197 -8.39 12.92 6.12
N LEU A 198 -7.82 11.98 5.37
CA LEU A 198 -6.48 11.42 5.65
C LEU A 198 -5.35 12.04 4.83
N HIS A 199 -5.68 12.63 3.68
CA HIS A 199 -4.75 13.23 2.74
C HIS A 199 -5.34 14.48 2.10
N TYR A 200 -4.48 15.42 1.73
CA TYR A 200 -4.86 16.59 0.93
C TYR A 200 -4.90 16.22 -0.56
N PRO A 201 -5.64 16.97 -1.41
CA PRO A 201 -5.62 16.81 -2.86
C PRO A 201 -4.22 16.74 -3.47
N SER A 202 -3.30 17.63 -3.08
CA SER A 202 -1.90 17.61 -3.54
C SER A 202 -1.12 16.37 -3.15
N ASP A 203 -1.45 15.72 -2.01
CA ASP A 203 -0.83 14.45 -1.66
C ASP A 203 -1.22 13.35 -2.66
N ILE A 204 -2.45 13.39 -3.20
CA ILE A 204 -2.96 12.45 -4.19
C ILE A 204 -2.38 12.72 -5.57
N SER A 205 -2.29 14.00 -5.97
CA SER A 205 -1.62 14.36 -7.24
C SER A 205 -0.15 13.92 -7.24
N ALA A 206 0.59 14.17 -6.15
CA ALA A 206 1.96 13.71 -6.03
C ALA A 206 2.07 12.17 -6.03
N ALA A 207 1.11 11.49 -5.40
CA ALA A 207 1.05 10.03 -5.39
C ALA A 207 0.85 9.42 -6.78
N GLN A 208 0.06 10.06 -7.65
CA GLN A 208 -0.11 9.64 -9.04
C GLN A 208 1.20 9.73 -9.84
N ILE A 209 1.99 10.80 -9.61
CA ILE A 209 3.33 10.95 -10.21
C ILE A 209 4.27 9.84 -9.72
N VAL A 210 4.27 9.56 -8.41
CA VAL A 210 5.07 8.47 -7.83
C VAL A 210 4.69 7.12 -8.42
N ALA A 211 3.38 6.84 -8.52
CA ALA A 211 2.88 5.60 -9.11
C ALA A 211 3.33 5.44 -10.57
N ALA A 212 3.17 6.48 -11.39
CA ALA A 212 3.60 6.46 -12.78
C ALA A 212 5.11 6.22 -12.92
N ALA A 213 5.92 6.91 -12.11
CA ALA A 213 7.37 6.72 -12.10
C ALA A 213 7.77 5.29 -11.67
N ALA A 214 7.15 4.77 -10.61
CA ALA A 214 7.40 3.43 -10.11
C ALA A 214 7.02 2.35 -11.13
N VAL A 215 5.83 2.44 -11.73
CA VAL A 215 5.37 1.53 -12.78
C VAL A 215 6.30 1.60 -13.99
N ALA A 216 6.68 2.79 -14.45
CA ALA A 216 7.62 2.94 -15.56
C ALA A 216 8.98 2.27 -15.26
N ARG A 217 9.51 2.41 -14.03
CA ARG A 217 10.76 1.76 -13.63
C ARG A 217 10.62 0.24 -13.52
N LEU A 218 9.50 -0.26 -13.02
CA LEU A 218 9.23 -1.69 -12.91
C LEU A 218 9.25 -2.39 -14.27
N HIS A 219 8.88 -1.70 -15.36
CA HIS A 219 8.97 -2.27 -16.69
C HIS A 219 10.40 -2.63 -17.12
N ALA A 220 11.44 -2.10 -16.46
CA ALA A 220 12.82 -2.51 -16.69
C ALA A 220 13.28 -3.70 -15.81
N ASP A 221 12.42 -4.25 -14.95
CA ASP A 221 12.68 -5.44 -14.14
C ASP A 221 12.19 -6.72 -14.86
N PRO A 222 13.09 -7.69 -15.16
CA PRO A 222 12.70 -8.96 -15.75
C PRO A 222 11.68 -9.77 -14.91
N GLN A 223 11.71 -9.65 -13.58
CA GLN A 223 10.74 -10.32 -12.73
C GLN A 223 9.34 -9.74 -12.95
N PHE A 224 9.22 -8.41 -12.92
CA PHE A 224 7.95 -7.72 -13.22
C PHE A 224 7.43 -8.08 -14.61
N GLN A 225 8.29 -8.12 -15.63
CA GLN A 225 7.89 -8.51 -16.99
C GLN A 225 7.34 -9.94 -17.05
N ALA A 226 7.92 -10.88 -16.30
CA ALA A 226 7.41 -12.25 -16.22
C ALA A 226 6.05 -12.33 -15.49
N GLU A 227 5.90 -11.59 -14.38
CA GLU A 227 4.64 -11.51 -13.64
C GLU A 227 3.53 -10.86 -14.47
N LEU A 228 3.85 -9.81 -15.23
CA LEU A 228 2.94 -9.12 -16.13
C LEU A 228 2.46 -10.04 -17.26
N ALA A 229 3.37 -10.82 -17.87
CA ALA A 229 3.02 -11.80 -18.89
C ALA A 229 2.11 -12.92 -18.32
N ALA A 230 2.39 -13.39 -17.11
CA ALA A 230 1.56 -14.41 -16.45
C ALA A 230 0.15 -13.89 -16.13
N ALA A 231 0.05 -12.68 -15.56
CA ALA A 231 -1.25 -12.04 -15.30
C ALA A 231 -2.04 -11.77 -16.59
N ARG A 232 -1.35 -11.38 -17.67
CA ARG A 232 -1.99 -11.18 -18.98
C ARG A 232 -2.62 -12.47 -19.51
N ALA A 233 -1.90 -13.59 -19.43
CA ALA A 233 -2.43 -14.88 -19.84
C ALA A 233 -3.65 -15.31 -19.00
N GLU A 234 -3.61 -15.05 -17.69
CA GLU A 234 -4.68 -15.35 -16.75
C GLU A 234 -5.95 -14.51 -17.03
N LEU A 235 -5.79 -13.20 -17.24
CA LEU A 235 -6.90 -12.28 -17.51
C LEU A 235 -7.48 -12.41 -18.92
N ALA A 236 -6.69 -12.84 -19.91
CA ALA A 236 -7.17 -13.06 -21.27
C ALA A 236 -8.28 -14.11 -21.35
N ALA A 237 -8.31 -15.07 -20.41
CA ALA A 237 -9.37 -16.08 -20.32
C ALA A 237 -10.74 -15.48 -19.93
N ILE A 238 -10.75 -14.29 -19.31
CA ILE A 238 -11.96 -13.62 -18.80
C ILE A 238 -12.33 -12.43 -19.70
N TYR A 239 -11.35 -11.61 -20.06
CA TYR A 239 -11.58 -10.32 -20.71
C TYR A 239 -11.22 -10.28 -22.20
N GLY A 240 -10.71 -11.40 -22.74
CA GLY A 240 -10.15 -11.45 -24.08
C GLY A 240 -8.75 -10.83 -24.17
N PRO A 241 -8.11 -10.93 -25.34
CA PRO A 241 -6.77 -10.36 -25.59
C PRO A 241 -6.75 -8.83 -25.58
#